data_AF-D5AV29-F1
#
_entry.id   AF-D5AV29-F1
#
_cell.length_a   1.000
_cell.length_b   1.000
_cell.length_c   1.000
_cell.angle_alpha   90.00
_cell.angle_beta   90.00
_cell.angle_gamma   90.00
#
_symmetry.space_group_name_H-M   'P 1'
#
loop_
_entity.id
_entity.type
_entity.pdbx_description
1 polymer ?
#
loop_
_entity_poly.entity_id
_entity_poly.type
_entity_poly.pdbx_seq_one_letter_code
_entity_poly.pdbx_strand_id
1 'polypeptide(L)'
;MTDATPIETADAVPMTATRTVLHVGCGVAHPAKLPEAYFPLSDWREVRLDIDPDVAPDIVASLTDMSAVADASVDAVWSSHNLEHLAPHEVPVALAEFIRVLKPGGFALVTMPDLQQVATLVAEGQLEEPAYMSSLGPISPLDILYGYRPALAEGNIFMGHRTGFTARSLREHLTRAGFAGVTVERDGRFALWGVGTRLATA
;
A
#
# COMPACT_ATOMS: atom_id res chain seq x y z
N MET A 1 64.31 21.59 2.34
CA MET A 1 63.86 20.26 1.92
C MET A 1 62.74 19.89 2.88
N THR A 2 61.47 20.26 2.61
CA THR A 2 60.50 19.54 1.74
C THR A 2 60.45 18.06 2.13
N ASP A 3 59.33 17.42 2.43
CA ASP A 3 57.91 17.75 2.41
C ASP A 3 57.26 16.57 3.15
N ALA A 4 56.36 16.79 4.09
CA ALA A 4 55.61 15.70 4.73
C ALA A 4 54.16 15.85 4.28
N THR A 5 53.83 15.15 3.20
CA THR A 5 52.50 15.12 2.61
C THR A 5 51.49 14.61 3.65
N PRO A 6 50.35 15.30 3.87
CA PRO A 6 49.28 14.75 4.67
C PRO A 6 48.65 13.58 3.92
N ILE A 7 48.38 12.49 4.64
CA ILE A 7 47.56 11.37 4.15
C ILE A 7 46.15 11.92 3.96
N GLU A 8 45.67 11.94 2.71
CA GLU A 8 44.27 12.20 2.39
C GLU A 8 43.39 11.21 3.16
N THR A 9 42.60 11.73 4.10
CA THR A 9 41.49 11.00 4.67
C THR A 9 40.50 10.75 3.56
N ALA A 10 40.29 9.47 3.23
CA ALA A 10 39.31 9.01 2.27
C ALA A 10 37.97 9.73 2.50
N ASP A 11 37.45 10.36 1.44
CA ASP A 11 36.13 10.95 1.41
C ASP A 11 35.11 9.94 1.94
N ALA A 12 34.44 10.30 3.03
CA ALA A 12 33.25 9.59 3.47
C ALA A 12 32.23 9.71 2.34
N VAL A 13 31.96 8.59 1.64
CA VAL A 13 30.85 8.48 0.70
C VAL A 13 29.60 8.98 1.44
N PRO A 14 28.91 10.02 0.95
CA PRO A 14 27.74 10.53 1.66
C PRO A 14 26.73 9.40 1.75
N MET A 15 26.41 8.97 2.97
CA MET A 15 25.29 8.06 3.20
C MET A 15 24.05 8.73 2.63
N THR A 16 23.55 8.21 1.51
CA THR A 16 22.28 8.64 0.95
C THR A 16 21.24 8.56 2.05
N ALA A 17 20.57 9.67 2.37
CA ALA A 17 19.57 9.71 3.43
C ALA A 17 18.56 8.56 3.25
N THR A 18 18.34 7.79 4.32
CA THR A 18 17.40 6.65 4.32
C THR A 18 16.03 7.11 3.82
N ARG A 19 15.49 6.42 2.80
CA ARG A 19 14.20 6.75 2.21
C ARG A 19 13.08 6.37 3.16
N THR A 20 11.98 7.13 3.16
CA THR A 20 10.83 6.83 4.01
C THR A 20 9.66 6.28 3.19
N VAL A 21 9.13 5.12 3.59
CA VAL A 21 7.87 4.58 3.08
C VAL A 21 6.79 4.74 4.15
N LEU A 22 5.67 5.35 3.77
CA LEU A 22 4.46 5.40 4.60
C LEU A 22 3.60 4.16 4.29
N HIS A 23 3.53 3.24 5.24
CA HIS A 23 2.68 2.06 5.15
C HIS A 23 1.30 2.38 5.74
N VAL A 24 0.32 2.58 4.85
CA VAL A 24 -1.03 3.02 5.21
C VAL A 24 -1.98 1.84 5.32
N GLY A 25 -2.77 1.79 6.41
CA GLY A 25 -3.52 0.59 6.82
C GLY A 25 -2.60 -0.57 7.16
N CYS A 26 -1.56 -0.29 7.95
CA CYS A 26 -0.49 -1.25 8.20
C CYS A 26 -0.94 -2.51 8.96
N GLY A 27 -2.04 -2.45 9.71
CA GLY A 27 -2.49 -3.46 10.65
C GLY A 27 -1.42 -3.82 11.68
N VAL A 28 -1.54 -5.00 12.29
CA VAL A 28 -0.54 -5.51 13.26
C VAL A 28 0.86 -5.60 12.63
N ALA A 29 1.88 -5.13 13.34
CA ALA A 29 3.27 -5.13 12.87
C ALA A 29 3.74 -6.55 12.53
N HIS A 30 4.35 -6.73 11.35
CA HIS A 30 4.97 -8.00 10.97
C HIS A 30 6.07 -7.76 9.92
N PRO A 31 7.28 -8.33 10.07
CA PRO A 31 8.40 -8.08 9.15
C PRO A 31 8.10 -8.39 7.68
N ALA A 32 7.27 -9.40 7.42
CA ALA A 32 6.92 -9.80 6.05
C ALA A 32 5.87 -8.90 5.36
N LYS A 33 5.34 -7.87 6.02
CA LYS A 33 4.32 -6.99 5.43
C LYS A 33 4.88 -5.92 4.50
N LEU A 34 6.16 -5.61 4.64
CA LEU A 34 6.84 -4.70 3.74
C LEU A 34 7.48 -5.51 2.59
N PRO A 35 7.10 -5.29 1.33
CA PRO A 35 7.69 -6.04 0.21
C PRO A 35 9.17 -5.73 0.04
N GLU A 36 10.05 -6.65 0.45
CA GLU A 36 11.52 -6.49 0.39
C GLU A 36 12.03 -6.10 -1.01
N ALA A 37 11.38 -6.58 -2.07
CA ALA A 37 11.74 -6.24 -3.46
C ALA A 37 11.56 -4.75 -3.79
N TYR A 38 10.70 -4.04 -3.06
CA TYR A 38 10.46 -2.59 -3.23
C TYR A 38 11.12 -1.77 -2.12
N PHE A 39 11.16 -2.30 -0.91
CA PHE A 39 11.55 -1.57 0.28
C PHE A 39 12.56 -2.37 1.13
N PRO A 40 13.77 -2.64 0.62
CA PRO A 40 14.80 -3.31 1.40
C PRO A 40 15.12 -2.47 2.64
N LEU A 41 15.11 -3.11 3.81
CA LEU A 41 15.30 -2.43 5.11
C LEU A 41 16.68 -1.78 5.27
N SER A 42 17.65 -2.12 4.42
CA SER A 42 18.94 -1.43 4.35
C SER A 42 18.81 0.03 3.88
N ASP A 43 17.79 0.31 3.06
CA ASP A 43 17.65 1.58 2.32
C ASP A 43 16.39 2.34 2.72
N TRP A 44 15.42 1.66 3.33
CA TRP A 44 14.09 2.19 3.65
C TRP A 44 13.78 2.12 5.15
N ARG A 45 13.18 3.20 5.64
CA ARG A 45 12.53 3.29 6.94
C ARG A 45 11.02 3.25 6.75
N GLU A 46 10.37 2.31 7.40
CA GLU A 46 8.90 2.24 7.47
C GLU A 46 8.37 3.24 8.50
N VAL A 47 7.30 3.95 8.14
CA VAL A 47 6.42 4.68 9.06
C VAL A 47 5.03 4.10 8.90
N ARG A 48 4.44 3.63 10.00
CA ARG A 48 3.17 2.89 10.03
C ARG A 48 2.01 3.82 10.35
N LEU A 49 0.98 3.81 9.50
CA LEU A 49 -0.25 4.58 9.67
C LEU A 49 -1.46 3.63 9.66
N ASP A 50 -2.34 3.75 10.65
CA ASP A 50 -3.57 2.97 10.72
C ASP A 50 -4.70 3.75 11.39
N ILE A 51 -5.95 3.39 11.08
CA ILE A 51 -7.12 3.95 11.75
C ILE A 51 -7.36 3.31 13.12
N ASP A 52 -6.91 2.06 13.29
CA ASP A 52 -7.06 1.30 14.51
C ASP A 52 -5.89 1.55 15.47
N PRO A 53 -6.10 2.19 16.64
CA PRO A 53 -5.04 2.38 17.63
C PRO A 53 -4.55 1.05 18.24
N ASP A 54 -5.36 -0.02 18.21
CA ASP A 54 -5.03 -1.30 18.87
C ASP A 54 -3.93 -2.05 18.12
N VAL A 55 -3.65 -1.72 16.85
CA VAL A 55 -2.51 -2.26 16.10
C VAL A 55 -1.21 -1.50 16.32
N ALA A 56 -1.22 -0.50 17.22
CA ALA A 56 -0.10 0.35 17.60
C ALA A 56 0.70 0.89 16.40
N PRO A 57 0.07 1.69 15.51
CA PRO A 57 0.78 2.38 14.44
C PRO A 57 1.62 3.55 14.98
N ASP A 58 2.56 4.07 14.19
CA ASP A 58 3.28 5.30 14.52
C ASP A 58 2.36 6.52 14.45
N ILE A 59 1.36 6.47 13.56
CA ILE A 59 0.37 7.52 13.31
C ILE A 59 -1.03 6.90 13.28
N VAL A 60 -1.93 7.37 14.16
CA VAL A 60 -3.34 7.00 14.12
C VAL A 60 -4.09 7.98 13.22
N ALA A 61 -4.52 7.53 12.04
CA ALA A 61 -5.20 8.37 11.04
C ALA A 61 -5.99 7.54 10.02
N SER A 62 -6.99 8.16 9.38
CA SER A 62 -7.74 7.56 8.27
C SER A 62 -6.99 7.76 6.95
N LEU A 63 -7.22 6.87 5.97
CA LEU A 63 -6.74 7.10 4.60
C LEU A 63 -7.29 8.37 3.96
N THR A 64 -8.49 8.79 4.37
CA THR A 64 -9.17 9.98 3.84
C THR A 64 -8.79 11.27 4.55
N ASP A 65 -8.01 11.19 5.63
CA ASP A 65 -7.51 12.32 6.39
C ASP A 65 -6.17 11.95 7.03
N MET A 66 -5.09 12.22 6.30
CA MET A 66 -3.70 12.11 6.77
C MET A 66 -3.15 13.48 7.13
N SER A 67 -3.95 14.40 7.66
CA SER A 67 -3.50 15.74 8.07
C SER A 67 -2.34 15.73 9.08
N ALA A 68 -2.17 14.64 9.83
CA ALA A 68 -1.01 14.40 10.70
C ALA A 68 0.31 14.14 9.93
N VAL A 69 0.24 13.86 8.64
CA VAL A 69 1.39 13.63 7.76
C VAL A 69 1.62 14.87 6.90
N ALA A 70 2.83 15.41 6.96
CA ALA A 70 3.20 16.61 6.21
C ALA A 70 3.17 16.37 4.68
N ASP A 71 2.84 17.42 3.93
CA ASP A 71 2.94 17.44 2.48
C ASP A 71 4.35 17.08 2.01
N ALA A 72 4.45 16.32 0.92
CA ALA A 72 5.71 15.99 0.26
C ALA A 72 6.82 15.50 1.22
N SER A 73 6.46 14.65 2.18
CA SER A 73 7.35 14.23 3.26
C SER A 73 7.90 12.81 3.10
N VAL A 74 7.25 11.96 2.30
CA VAL A 74 7.63 10.54 2.13
C VAL A 74 8.05 10.20 0.71
N ASP A 75 8.95 9.24 0.56
CA ASP A 75 9.50 8.82 -0.74
C ASP A 75 8.57 7.79 -1.42
N ALA A 76 7.82 7.03 -0.63
CA ALA A 76 6.81 6.10 -1.12
C ALA A 76 5.60 5.98 -0.18
N VAL A 77 4.47 5.55 -0.75
CA VAL A 77 3.30 5.07 -0.02
C VAL A 77 3.11 3.59 -0.35
N TRP A 78 2.91 2.76 0.66
CA TRP A 78 2.58 1.35 0.53
C TRP A 78 1.19 1.11 1.12
N SER A 79 0.26 0.60 0.31
CA SER A 79 -1.12 0.29 0.73
C SER A 79 -1.45 -1.15 0.33
N SER A 80 -1.52 -2.04 1.32
CA SER A 80 -1.82 -3.46 1.10
C SER A 80 -3.17 -3.80 1.69
N HIS A 81 -4.09 -4.30 0.86
CA HIS A 81 -5.42 -4.74 1.27
C HIS A 81 -6.15 -3.71 2.16
N ASN A 82 -6.36 -2.52 1.61
CA ASN A 82 -6.76 -1.36 2.39
C ASN A 82 -7.75 -0.44 1.64
N LEU A 83 -7.52 -0.18 0.34
CA LEU A 83 -8.42 0.65 -0.46
C LEU A 83 -9.83 0.04 -0.64
N GLU A 84 -9.95 -1.29 -0.62
CA GLU A 84 -11.22 -2.02 -0.69
C GLU A 84 -12.12 -1.82 0.54
N HIS A 85 -11.55 -1.36 1.66
CA HIS A 85 -12.29 -1.05 2.89
C HIS A 85 -12.97 0.33 2.86
N LEU A 86 -12.62 1.18 1.88
CA LEU A 86 -13.24 2.49 1.70
C LEU A 86 -14.59 2.37 0.97
N ALA A 87 -15.50 3.32 1.24
CA ALA A 87 -16.63 3.52 0.35
C ALA A 87 -16.14 3.97 -1.04
N PRO A 88 -16.87 3.68 -2.13
CA PRO A 88 -16.43 4.03 -3.48
C PRO A 88 -16.09 5.52 -3.69
N HIS A 89 -16.79 6.42 -3.00
CA HIS A 89 -16.58 7.87 -3.09
C HIS A 89 -15.42 8.39 -2.22
N GLU A 90 -14.91 7.57 -1.29
CA GLU A 90 -13.77 7.89 -0.43
C GLU A 90 -12.44 7.56 -1.13
N VAL A 91 -12.44 6.62 -2.09
CA VAL A 91 -11.24 6.21 -2.83
C VAL A 91 -10.51 7.40 -3.49
N PRO A 92 -11.18 8.33 -4.21
CA PRO A 92 -10.49 9.49 -4.78
C PRO A 92 -9.88 10.41 -3.71
N VAL A 93 -10.49 10.50 -2.52
CA VAL A 93 -9.98 11.32 -1.41
C VAL A 93 -8.70 10.70 -0.86
N ALA A 94 -8.68 9.39 -0.63
CA ALA A 94 -7.49 8.68 -0.18
C ALA A 94 -6.34 8.75 -1.19
N LEU A 95 -6.63 8.59 -2.49
CA LEU A 95 -5.59 8.72 -3.53
C LEU A 95 -5.05 10.16 -3.64
N ALA A 96 -5.86 11.18 -3.34
CA ALA A 96 -5.39 12.55 -3.25
C ALA A 96 -4.45 12.76 -2.05
N GLU A 97 -4.76 12.16 -0.89
CA GLU A 97 -3.86 12.15 0.27
C GLU A 97 -2.54 11.45 -0.05
N PHE A 98 -2.57 10.33 -0.76
CA PHE A 98 -1.35 9.62 -1.18
C PHE A 98 -0.46 10.53 -2.02
N ILE A 99 -1.03 11.23 -3.00
CA ILE A 99 -0.28 12.20 -3.81
C ILE A 99 0.25 13.36 -2.95
N ARG A 100 -0.57 13.91 -2.06
CA ARG A 100 -0.19 15.06 -1.22
C ARG A 100 1.06 14.73 -0.38
N VAL A 101 1.08 13.58 0.28
CA VAL A 101 2.18 13.19 1.19
C VAL A 101 3.45 12.76 0.47
N LEU A 102 3.35 12.24 -0.77
CA LEU A 102 4.51 11.83 -1.56
C LEU A 102 5.38 13.01 -1.97
N LYS A 103 6.70 12.91 -1.85
CA LYS A 103 7.64 13.87 -2.48
C LYS A 103 7.46 13.90 -4.01
N PRO A 104 7.82 15.01 -4.69
CA PRO A 104 7.93 15.00 -6.15
C PRO A 104 8.84 13.85 -6.61
N GLY A 105 8.35 13.01 -7.53
CA GLY A 105 9.06 11.80 -7.97
C GLY A 105 8.87 10.56 -7.08
N GLY A 106 8.21 10.69 -5.92
CA GLY A 106 7.83 9.55 -5.08
C GLY A 106 6.71 8.71 -5.71
N PHE A 107 6.53 7.47 -5.24
CA PHE A 107 5.56 6.54 -5.82
C PHE A 107 4.62 5.91 -4.78
N ALA A 108 3.39 5.61 -5.22
CA ALA A 108 2.49 4.73 -4.48
C ALA A 108 2.58 3.32 -5.07
N LEU A 109 2.76 2.33 -4.19
CA LEU A 109 2.59 0.91 -4.46
C LEU A 109 1.31 0.46 -3.75
N VAL A 110 0.42 -0.22 -4.46
CA VAL A 110 -0.86 -0.66 -3.92
C VAL A 110 -1.12 -2.12 -4.28
N THR A 111 -1.64 -2.92 -3.35
CA THR A 111 -2.17 -4.26 -3.64
C THR A 111 -3.53 -4.49 -2.99
N MET A 112 -4.41 -5.19 -3.70
CA MET A 112 -5.78 -5.47 -3.29
C MET A 112 -6.34 -6.64 -4.12
N PRO A 113 -7.51 -7.20 -3.78
CA PRO A 113 -8.10 -8.27 -4.56
C PRO A 113 -8.46 -7.88 -6.00
N ASP A 114 -8.27 -8.83 -6.92
CA ASP A 114 -8.71 -8.74 -8.31
C ASP A 114 -10.13 -9.28 -8.45
N LEU A 115 -11.12 -8.38 -8.40
CA LEU A 115 -12.52 -8.76 -8.52
C LEU A 115 -12.86 -9.41 -9.86
N GLN A 116 -12.04 -9.24 -10.89
CA GLN A 116 -12.27 -9.93 -12.16
C GLN A 116 -11.95 -11.43 -12.06
N GLN A 117 -10.92 -11.83 -11.30
CA GLN A 117 -10.66 -13.27 -11.04
C GLN A 117 -11.71 -13.85 -10.11
N VAL A 118 -12.09 -13.09 -9.07
CA VAL A 118 -13.12 -13.51 -8.11
C VAL A 118 -14.47 -13.70 -8.80
N ALA A 119 -14.84 -12.82 -9.72
CA ALA A 119 -16.08 -12.93 -10.49
C ALA A 119 -16.18 -14.21 -11.32
N THR A 120 -15.06 -14.78 -11.79
CA THR A 120 -15.05 -16.08 -12.48
C THR A 120 -15.54 -17.19 -11.55
N LEU A 121 -15.00 -17.26 -10.33
CA LEU A 121 -15.42 -18.26 -9.33
C LEU A 121 -16.90 -18.08 -8.95
N VAL A 122 -17.35 -16.83 -8.80
CA VAL A 122 -18.77 -16.54 -8.53
C VAL A 122 -19.65 -17.03 -9.68
N ALA A 123 -19.26 -16.79 -10.93
CA ALA A 123 -20.00 -17.25 -12.11
C ALA A 123 -20.05 -18.78 -12.22
N GLU A 124 -19.06 -19.48 -11.67
CA GLU A 124 -18.99 -20.94 -11.58
C GLU A 124 -19.76 -21.51 -10.37
N GLY A 125 -20.42 -20.66 -9.57
CA GLY A 125 -21.19 -21.08 -8.39
C GLY A 125 -20.33 -21.36 -7.16
N GLN A 126 -19.05 -20.98 -7.16
CA GLN A 126 -18.08 -21.27 -6.11
C GLN A 126 -17.97 -20.13 -5.07
N LEU A 127 -19.05 -19.40 -4.82
CA LEU A 127 -19.03 -18.18 -3.98
C LEU A 127 -18.49 -18.43 -2.56
N GLU A 128 -18.84 -19.56 -1.95
CA GLU A 128 -18.45 -19.91 -0.58
C GLU A 128 -17.32 -20.94 -0.50
N GLU A 129 -16.89 -21.48 -1.65
CA GLU A 129 -15.80 -22.45 -1.71
C GLU A 129 -14.45 -21.75 -1.55
N PRO A 130 -13.45 -22.36 -0.90
CA PRO A 130 -12.13 -21.76 -0.76
C PRO A 130 -11.47 -21.51 -2.12
N ALA A 131 -11.13 -20.25 -2.40
CA ALA A 131 -10.33 -19.86 -3.55
C ALA A 131 -8.84 -20.14 -3.32
N TYR A 132 -8.36 -19.94 -2.09
CA TYR A 132 -6.98 -20.24 -1.67
C TYR A 132 -6.86 -20.39 -0.14
N MET A 133 -5.69 -20.86 0.30
CA MET A 133 -5.31 -20.94 1.71
C MET A 133 -4.37 -19.79 2.07
N SER A 134 -4.72 -19.04 3.13
CA SER A 134 -3.88 -17.99 3.71
C SER A 134 -3.33 -18.41 5.08
N SER A 135 -2.49 -17.57 5.69
CA SER A 135 -2.07 -17.74 7.09
C SER A 135 -3.23 -17.64 8.08
N LEU A 136 -4.34 -17.00 7.69
CA LEU A 136 -5.59 -16.90 8.47
C LEU A 136 -6.55 -18.07 8.16
N GLY A 137 -6.16 -19.02 7.31
CA GLY A 137 -7.03 -20.14 6.89
C GLY A 137 -7.64 -19.94 5.50
N PRO A 138 -8.69 -20.71 5.15
CA PRO A 138 -9.29 -20.69 3.83
C PRO A 138 -9.99 -19.36 3.55
N ILE A 139 -9.82 -18.82 2.34
CA ILE A 139 -10.45 -17.58 1.89
C ILE A 139 -11.36 -17.91 0.70
N SER A 140 -12.65 -17.61 0.81
CA SER A 140 -13.62 -17.78 -0.28
C SER A 140 -13.84 -16.48 -1.07
N PRO A 141 -14.44 -16.54 -2.28
CA PRO A 141 -14.90 -15.35 -2.99
C PRO A 141 -15.79 -14.43 -2.16
N LEU A 142 -16.64 -14.98 -1.30
CA LEU A 142 -17.48 -14.19 -0.40
C LEU A 142 -16.64 -13.37 0.59
N ASP A 143 -15.58 -13.96 1.13
CA ASP A 143 -14.65 -13.28 2.03
C ASP A 143 -13.87 -12.17 1.30
N ILE A 144 -13.54 -12.39 0.02
CA ILE A 144 -12.86 -11.39 -0.81
C ILE A 144 -13.80 -10.23 -1.17
N LEU A 145 -15.09 -10.49 -1.39
CA LEU A 145 -16.04 -9.47 -1.82
C LEU A 145 -16.55 -8.59 -0.67
N TYR A 146 -16.77 -9.19 0.50
CA TYR A 146 -17.45 -8.51 1.61
C TYR A 146 -16.59 -8.41 2.88
N GLY A 147 -15.39 -8.96 2.87
CA GLY A 147 -14.49 -8.98 4.01
C GLY A 147 -14.43 -10.34 4.70
N TYR A 148 -13.36 -10.55 5.46
CA TYR A 148 -13.06 -11.83 6.10
C TYR A 148 -14.08 -12.17 7.19
N ARG A 149 -14.99 -13.12 6.90
CA ARG A 149 -16.15 -13.44 7.75
C ARG A 149 -15.81 -13.81 9.20
N PRO A 150 -14.73 -14.57 9.50
CA PRO A 150 -14.38 -14.88 10.89
C PRO A 150 -14.09 -13.63 11.73
N ALA A 151 -13.31 -12.67 11.21
CA ALA A 151 -13.04 -11.43 11.93
C ALA A 151 -14.29 -10.55 12.06
N LEU A 152 -15.17 -10.53 11.05
CA LEU A 152 -16.46 -9.85 11.13
C LEU A 152 -17.36 -10.47 12.21
N ALA A 153 -17.38 -11.80 12.34
CA ALA A 153 -18.14 -12.50 13.37
C ALA A 153 -17.62 -12.21 14.79
N GLU A 154 -16.32 -11.93 14.93
CA GLU A 154 -15.68 -11.49 16.17
C GLU A 154 -15.89 -9.98 16.45
N GLY A 155 -16.57 -9.25 15.56
CA GLY A 155 -16.91 -7.84 15.75
C GLY A 155 -15.91 -6.85 15.16
N ASN A 156 -14.88 -7.31 14.46
CA ASN A 156 -13.93 -6.43 13.78
C ASN A 156 -14.53 -5.90 12.47
N ILE A 157 -15.34 -4.86 12.58
CA ILE A 157 -16.03 -4.24 11.44
C ILE A 157 -15.09 -3.60 10.42
N PHE A 158 -13.84 -3.28 10.79
CA PHE A 158 -12.86 -2.74 9.86
C PHE A 158 -12.52 -3.73 8.75
N MET A 159 -12.71 -5.03 8.99
CA MET A 159 -12.45 -6.07 7.99
C MET A 159 -13.48 -6.13 6.85
N GLY A 160 -14.55 -5.34 6.91
CA GLY A 160 -15.58 -5.32 5.87
C GLY A 160 -15.12 -4.58 4.62
N HIS A 161 -15.17 -5.26 3.47
CA HIS A 161 -14.92 -4.61 2.18
C HIS A 161 -16.18 -3.84 1.74
N ARG A 162 -15.97 -2.62 1.23
CA ARG A 162 -17.04 -1.68 0.84
C ARG A 162 -16.93 -1.26 -0.63
N THR A 163 -15.83 -1.63 -1.29
CA THR A 163 -15.58 -1.44 -2.71
C THR A 163 -14.62 -2.51 -3.22
N GLY A 164 -14.26 -2.47 -4.50
CA GLY A 164 -13.17 -3.27 -5.04
C GLY A 164 -12.89 -2.95 -6.50
N PHE A 165 -11.90 -3.64 -7.08
CA PHE A 165 -11.31 -3.22 -8.35
C PHE A 165 -11.08 -4.39 -9.31
N THR A 166 -11.14 -4.04 -10.59
CA THR A 166 -10.51 -4.80 -11.68
C THR A 166 -9.22 -4.09 -12.08
N ALA A 167 -8.33 -4.76 -12.81
CA ALA A 167 -7.10 -4.12 -13.31
C ALA A 167 -7.39 -2.82 -14.09
N ARG A 168 -8.46 -2.82 -14.90
CA ARG A 168 -8.89 -1.64 -15.66
C ARG A 168 -9.34 -0.50 -14.75
N SER A 169 -10.22 -0.76 -13.79
CA SER A 169 -10.75 0.28 -12.91
C SER A 169 -9.69 0.83 -11.97
N LEU A 170 -8.79 0.00 -11.43
CA LEU A 170 -7.66 0.45 -10.60
C LEU A 170 -6.78 1.43 -11.37
N ARG A 171 -6.40 1.10 -12.60
CA ARG A 171 -5.63 1.99 -13.49
C ARG A 171 -6.35 3.32 -13.70
N GLU A 172 -7.65 3.29 -14.00
CA GLU A 172 -8.46 4.50 -14.20
C GLU A 172 -8.56 5.37 -12.91
N HIS A 173 -8.62 4.77 -11.72
CA HIS A 173 -8.60 5.50 -10.46
C HIS A 173 -7.25 6.17 -10.20
N LEU A 174 -6.15 5.45 -10.36
CA LEU A 174 -4.79 6.00 -10.20
C LEU A 174 -4.53 7.14 -11.20
N THR A 175 -4.87 6.95 -12.47
CA THR A 175 -4.70 8.00 -13.49
C THR A 175 -5.55 9.24 -13.19
N ARG A 176 -6.83 9.06 -12.81
CA ARG A 176 -7.71 10.20 -12.47
C ARG A 176 -7.27 10.96 -11.23
N ALA A 177 -6.63 10.29 -10.27
CA ALA A 177 -6.07 10.93 -9.10
C ALA A 177 -4.88 11.84 -9.44
N GLY A 178 -4.20 11.61 -10.58
CA GLY A 178 -3.06 12.41 -11.03
C GLY A 178 -1.71 11.69 -10.93
N PHE A 179 -1.70 10.38 -10.67
CA PHE A 179 -0.47 9.59 -10.78
C PHE A 179 -0.03 9.48 -12.25
N ALA A 180 1.27 9.60 -12.47
CA ALA A 180 1.93 9.35 -13.74
C ALA A 180 2.56 7.95 -13.77
N GLY A 181 2.87 7.45 -14.97
CA GLY A 181 3.55 6.15 -15.14
C GLY A 181 2.76 4.96 -14.59
N VAL A 182 1.43 5.04 -14.57
CA VAL A 182 0.58 4.05 -13.92
C VAL A 182 0.72 2.67 -14.59
N THR A 183 1.14 1.68 -13.82
CA THR A 183 1.11 0.26 -14.19
C THR A 183 0.19 -0.51 -13.26
N VAL A 184 -0.52 -1.51 -13.81
CA VAL A 184 -1.34 -2.44 -13.02
C VAL A 184 -1.10 -3.84 -13.54
N GLU A 185 -0.67 -4.72 -12.64
CA GLU A 185 -0.38 -6.12 -12.89
C GLU A 185 -1.36 -7.00 -12.12
N ARG A 186 -1.62 -8.19 -12.66
CA ARG A 186 -2.40 -9.25 -12.01
C ARG A 186 -1.41 -10.33 -11.65
N ASP A 187 -1.35 -10.73 -10.39
CA ASP A 187 -0.37 -11.73 -9.93
C ASP A 187 -0.77 -13.18 -10.26
N GLY A 188 -1.97 -13.37 -10.80
CA GLY A 188 -2.55 -14.69 -11.08
C GLY A 188 -2.96 -15.47 -9.83
N ARG A 189 -2.98 -14.81 -8.66
CA ARG A 189 -3.33 -15.36 -7.34
C ARG A 189 -4.35 -14.47 -6.65
N PHE A 190 -5.31 -13.96 -7.43
CA PHE A 190 -6.40 -13.08 -6.98
C PHE A 190 -5.98 -11.69 -6.47
N ALA A 191 -4.76 -11.21 -6.72
CA ALA A 191 -4.37 -9.84 -6.37
C ALA A 191 -4.03 -8.98 -7.60
N LEU A 192 -4.33 -7.69 -7.46
CA LEU A 192 -3.82 -6.62 -8.31
C LEU A 192 -2.62 -5.98 -7.63
N TRP A 193 -1.66 -5.57 -8.43
CA TRP A 193 -0.53 -4.74 -8.02
C TRP A 193 -0.51 -3.49 -8.87
N GLY A 194 -0.64 -2.32 -8.25
CA GLY A 194 -0.63 -1.02 -8.91
C GLY A 194 0.58 -0.19 -8.49
N VAL A 195 1.21 0.48 -9.44
CA VAL A 195 2.23 1.50 -9.18
C VAL A 195 1.84 2.79 -9.87
N GLY A 196 2.06 3.92 -9.21
CA GLY A 196 1.92 5.25 -9.80
C GLY A 196 2.86 6.26 -9.15
N THR A 197 3.41 7.18 -9.94
CA THR A 197 4.40 8.17 -9.47
C THR A 197 3.77 9.54 -9.37
N ARG A 198 4.06 10.29 -8.30
CA ARG A 198 3.80 11.74 -8.24
C ARG A 198 4.77 12.43 -9.19
N LEU A 199 4.26 13.25 -10.12
CA LEU A 199 5.11 14.01 -11.03
C LEU A 199 6.15 14.84 -10.27
N ALA A 200 7.39 14.83 -10.76
CA ALA A 200 8.37 15.82 -10.35
C ALA A 200 7.85 17.21 -10.75
N THR A 201 7.90 18.19 -9.85
CA THR A 201 7.71 19.58 -10.25
C THR A 201 8.84 19.97 -11.20
N ALA A 202 8.48 20.51 -12.36
CA ALA A 202 9.43 21.05 -13.34
C ALA A 202 10.19 22.26 -12.79
#